data_AF-A0A961DK05-F1
#
_entry.id   AF-A0A961DK05-F1
#
_cell.length_a   1.000
_cell.length_b   1.000
_cell.length_c   1.000
_cell.angle_alpha   90.00
_cell.angle_beta   90.00
_cell.angle_gamma   90.00
#
_symmetry.space_group_name_H-M   'P 1'
#
loop_
_entity.id
_entity.type
_entity.pdbx_description
1 polymer ?
#
loop_
_entity_poly.entity_id
_entity_poly.type
_entity_poly.pdbx_seq_one_letter_code
_entity_poly.pdbx_strand_id
1 'polypeptide(L)'
;MVGNDIIDDMTQALALEAKCALNYVMTATWPSMVDGSDQAAMDLFGALWKHEEPFLGRLSELVSDVGGSPVLHGTYRFAPSRLNFARAAHLLGVVPPLIRDEIKVLESLSGAIAVDSPFGRVLAELITVKRSGADQLEAMNQANVEARAKAATSGKAAAPASTGGAKSDDPMAFRDADMPLDERMTVVEKQALDMKLWAAMAQTDCTACGYDCEGYAKAIADGTEGRLTKCVPGEDETANVLKKLMSK
;
A
#
# COMPACT_ATOMS: atom_id res chain seq x y z
N MET A 1 26.57 -31.57 -9.48
CA MET A 1 26.04 -31.21 -8.15
C MET A 1 26.04 -29.70 -8.07
N VAL A 2 24.90 -29.11 -7.74
CA VAL A 2 24.79 -27.66 -7.52
C VAL A 2 25.43 -27.35 -6.17
N GLY A 3 26.21 -26.26 -6.07
CA GLY A 3 26.83 -25.86 -4.80
C GLY A 3 25.79 -25.36 -3.79
N ASN A 4 26.04 -25.53 -2.49
CA ASN A 4 25.12 -25.09 -1.44
C ASN A 4 24.74 -23.60 -1.56
N ASP A 5 25.70 -22.73 -1.90
CA ASP A 5 25.46 -21.29 -2.07
C ASP A 5 24.39 -21.01 -3.15
N ILE A 6 24.40 -21.78 -4.24
CA ILE A 6 23.40 -21.64 -5.33
C ILE A 6 22.03 -22.16 -4.87
N ILE A 7 21.98 -23.22 -4.05
CA ILE A 7 20.73 -23.73 -3.49
C ILE A 7 20.12 -22.70 -2.52
N ASP A 8 20.96 -22.00 -1.76
CA ASP A 8 20.53 -20.92 -0.86
C ASP A 8 19.98 -19.73 -1.66
N ASP A 9 20.66 -19.31 -2.74
CA ASP A 9 20.18 -18.25 -3.64
C ASP A 9 18.85 -18.61 -4.31
N MET A 10 18.69 -19.86 -4.76
CA MET A 10 17.43 -20.37 -5.33
C MET A 10 16.30 -20.36 -4.29
N THR A 11 16.59 -20.77 -3.06
CA THR A 11 15.64 -20.77 -1.94
C THR A 11 15.24 -19.34 -1.57
N GLN A 12 16.18 -18.40 -1.60
CA GLN A 12 15.91 -16.98 -1.35
C GLN A 12 15.02 -16.36 -2.42
N ALA A 13 15.25 -16.67 -3.70
CA ALA A 13 14.40 -16.21 -4.80
C ALA A 13 12.96 -16.74 -4.67
N LEU A 14 12.80 -18.03 -4.35
CA LEU A 14 11.49 -18.63 -4.08
C LEU A 14 10.78 -17.95 -2.90
N ALA A 15 11.51 -17.65 -1.83
CA ALA A 15 10.95 -16.99 -0.66
C ALA A 15 10.50 -15.55 -0.93
N LEU A 16 11.24 -14.82 -1.77
CA LEU A 16 10.85 -13.49 -2.20
C LEU A 16 9.55 -13.54 -3.02
N GLU A 17 9.46 -14.48 -3.96
CA GLU A 17 8.27 -14.64 -4.80
C GLU A 17 7.03 -14.98 -3.98
N ALA A 18 7.15 -15.90 -3.04
CA ALA A 18 6.04 -16.29 -2.18
C ALA A 18 5.57 -15.18 -1.23
N LYS A 19 6.46 -14.24 -0.88
CA LYS A 19 6.07 -13.02 -0.16
C LYS A 19 5.27 -12.08 -1.07
N CYS A 20 5.71 -11.89 -2.31
CA CYS A 20 5.02 -11.05 -3.30
C CYS A 20 3.61 -11.56 -3.59
N ALA A 21 3.48 -12.88 -3.77
CA ALA A 21 2.21 -13.58 -3.92
C ALA A 21 1.19 -13.26 -2.82
N LEU A 22 1.63 -13.26 -1.56
CA LEU A 22 0.76 -12.94 -0.44
C LEU A 22 0.26 -11.49 -0.50
N ASN A 23 1.09 -10.54 -0.96
CA ASN A 23 0.68 -9.14 -1.13
C ASN A 23 -0.43 -9.02 -2.19
N TYR A 24 -0.30 -9.72 -3.31
CA TYR A 24 -1.33 -9.74 -4.35
C TYR A 24 -2.64 -10.33 -3.85
N VAL A 25 -2.61 -11.49 -3.19
CA VAL A 25 -3.81 -12.16 -2.66
C VAL A 25 -4.52 -11.26 -1.65
N MET A 26 -3.78 -10.65 -0.72
CA MET A 26 -4.37 -9.74 0.27
C MET A 26 -5.00 -8.51 -0.39
N THR A 27 -4.36 -7.95 -1.42
CA THR A 27 -4.87 -6.78 -2.15
C THR A 27 -6.10 -7.12 -2.99
N ALA A 28 -6.09 -8.26 -3.68
CA ALA A 28 -7.20 -8.71 -4.54
C ALA A 28 -8.41 -9.18 -3.73
N THR A 29 -8.23 -9.54 -2.46
CA THR A 29 -9.31 -9.97 -1.56
C THR A 29 -9.77 -8.85 -0.61
N TRP A 30 -9.30 -7.62 -0.85
CA TRP A 30 -9.56 -6.48 0.02
C TRP A 30 -11.05 -6.06 0.01
N PRO A 31 -11.77 -6.11 1.15
CA PRO A 31 -13.23 -5.99 1.16
C PRO A 31 -13.77 -4.55 1.06
N SER A 32 -12.93 -3.51 1.15
CA SER A 32 -13.36 -2.11 1.07
C SER A 32 -13.30 -1.57 -0.36
N MET A 33 -14.22 -2.02 -1.22
CA MET A 33 -14.47 -1.36 -2.50
C MET A 33 -15.31 -0.10 -2.26
N VAL A 34 -14.72 1.07 -2.50
CA VAL A 34 -15.37 2.37 -2.24
C VAL A 34 -15.92 2.97 -3.54
N ASP A 35 -15.26 2.74 -4.68
CA ASP A 35 -15.73 3.15 -6.02
C ASP A 35 -15.13 2.33 -7.18
N GLY A 36 -15.39 2.75 -8.42
CA GLY A 36 -14.92 2.07 -9.63
C GLY A 36 -13.40 2.12 -9.85
N SER A 37 -12.68 3.08 -9.25
CA SER A 37 -11.21 3.13 -9.31
C SER A 37 -10.58 2.05 -8.45
N ASP A 38 -11.19 1.75 -7.29
CA ASP A 38 -10.78 0.65 -6.43
C ASP A 38 -11.03 -0.71 -7.11
N GLN A 39 -12.18 -0.88 -7.77
CA GLN A 39 -12.47 -2.10 -8.53
C GLN A 39 -11.46 -2.33 -9.66
N ALA A 40 -11.15 -1.30 -10.44
CA ALA A 40 -10.18 -1.41 -11.54
C ALA A 40 -8.78 -1.78 -11.03
N ALA A 41 -8.35 -1.20 -9.89
CA ALA A 41 -7.09 -1.56 -9.25
C ALA A 41 -7.10 -3.02 -8.80
N MET A 42 -8.16 -3.49 -8.13
CA MET A 42 -8.29 -4.88 -7.71
C MET A 42 -8.30 -5.86 -8.88
N ASP A 43 -9.00 -5.54 -9.96
CA ASP A 43 -9.04 -6.36 -11.18
C ASP A 43 -7.63 -6.50 -11.78
N LEU A 44 -6.86 -5.40 -11.83
CA LEU A 44 -5.48 -5.43 -12.28
C LEU A 44 -4.59 -6.26 -11.34
N PHE A 45 -4.66 -6.05 -10.03
CA PHE A 45 -3.91 -6.87 -9.06
C PHE A 45 -4.26 -8.36 -9.18
N GLY A 46 -5.53 -8.69 -9.37
CA GLY A 46 -5.99 -10.06 -9.59
C GLY A 46 -5.52 -10.66 -10.92
N ALA A 47 -5.43 -9.85 -11.98
CA ALA A 47 -4.89 -10.28 -13.26
C ALA A 47 -3.37 -10.52 -13.17
N LEU A 48 -2.62 -9.60 -12.56
CA LEU A 48 -1.17 -9.75 -12.33
C LEU A 48 -0.87 -10.99 -11.48
N TRP A 49 -1.65 -11.24 -10.43
CA TRP A 49 -1.54 -12.45 -9.63
C TRP A 49 -1.65 -13.72 -10.48
N LYS A 50 -2.67 -13.82 -11.34
CA LYS A 50 -2.85 -15.00 -12.21
C LYS A 50 -1.68 -15.21 -13.19
N HIS A 51 -0.95 -14.14 -13.53
CA HIS A 51 0.26 -14.24 -14.36
C HIS A 51 1.48 -14.68 -13.56
N GLU A 52 1.59 -14.30 -12.29
CA GLU A 52 2.73 -14.60 -11.42
C GLU A 52 2.60 -15.95 -10.66
N GLU A 53 1.38 -16.38 -10.32
CA GLU A 53 1.08 -17.61 -9.58
C GLU A 53 1.82 -18.87 -10.10
N PRO A 54 1.88 -19.14 -11.43
CA PRO A 54 2.53 -20.34 -11.94
C PRO A 54 4.03 -20.42 -11.63
N PHE A 55 4.70 -19.29 -11.38
CA PHE A 55 6.13 -19.25 -11.11
C PHE A 55 6.47 -19.85 -9.74
N LEU A 56 5.58 -19.73 -8.74
CA LEU A 56 5.78 -20.37 -7.44
C LEU A 56 5.93 -21.88 -7.54
N GLY A 57 5.03 -22.53 -8.29
CA GLY A 57 5.08 -23.97 -8.52
C GLY A 57 6.38 -24.37 -9.21
N ARG A 58 6.72 -23.70 -10.32
CA ARG A 58 7.93 -23.97 -11.10
C ARG A 58 9.21 -23.79 -10.29
N LEU A 59 9.32 -22.70 -9.51
CA LEU A 59 10.49 -22.43 -8.68
C LEU A 59 10.59 -23.44 -7.52
N SER A 60 9.48 -23.78 -6.89
CA SER A 60 9.42 -24.77 -5.80
C SER A 60 9.87 -26.16 -6.23
N GLU A 61 9.41 -26.62 -7.40
CA GLU A 61 9.85 -27.88 -8.00
C GLU A 61 11.37 -27.88 -8.25
N LEU A 62 11.89 -26.81 -8.87
CA LEU A 62 13.32 -26.70 -9.19
C LEU A 62 14.21 -26.61 -7.95
N VAL A 63 13.77 -25.95 -6.88
CA VAL A 63 14.48 -25.94 -5.58
C VAL A 63 14.50 -27.34 -4.97
N SER A 64 13.37 -28.05 -5.03
CA SER A 64 13.26 -29.41 -4.50
C SER A 64 14.16 -30.40 -5.26
N ASP A 65 14.24 -30.28 -6.58
CA ASP A 65 15.05 -31.15 -7.45
C ASP A 65 16.55 -31.07 -7.15
N VAL A 66 17.04 -29.93 -6.66
CA VAL A 66 18.45 -29.74 -6.27
C VAL A 66 18.72 -30.03 -4.80
N GLY A 67 17.71 -30.50 -4.06
CA GLY A 67 17.81 -30.84 -2.63
C GLY A 67 17.65 -29.63 -1.69
N GLY A 68 17.17 -28.50 -2.18
CA GLY A 68 16.78 -27.35 -1.36
C GLY A 68 15.45 -27.58 -0.65
N SER A 69 15.21 -26.82 0.42
CA SER A 69 13.92 -26.86 1.12
C SER A 69 12.97 -25.84 0.49
N PRO A 70 11.83 -26.27 -0.10
CA PRO A 70 10.80 -25.33 -0.55
C PRO A 70 10.02 -24.73 0.63
N VAL A 71 10.32 -25.12 1.88
CA VAL A 71 9.59 -24.68 3.06
C VAL A 71 10.01 -23.27 3.44
N LEU A 72 9.05 -22.36 3.30
CA LEU A 72 9.18 -20.94 3.62
C LEU A 72 9.02 -20.70 5.12
N HIS A 73 10.07 -20.97 5.90
CA HIS A 73 10.05 -20.68 7.33
C HIS A 73 10.40 -19.21 7.61
N GLY A 74 9.54 -18.51 8.35
CA GLY A 74 9.90 -17.32 9.14
C GLY A 74 10.17 -16.01 8.38
N THR A 75 10.08 -15.95 7.05
CA THR A 75 10.35 -14.74 6.25
C THR A 75 9.13 -13.84 6.01
N TYR A 76 7.94 -14.25 6.46
CA TYR A 76 6.74 -13.43 6.40
C TYR A 76 6.76 -12.34 7.49
N ARG A 77 7.64 -11.35 7.35
CA ARG A 77 7.40 -10.01 7.92
C ARG A 77 6.44 -9.27 6.99
N PHE A 78 5.21 -9.76 6.94
CA PHE A 78 4.10 -8.91 6.54
C PHE A 78 4.00 -7.83 7.63
N ALA A 79 4.02 -6.56 7.26
CA ALA A 79 3.65 -5.46 8.14
C ALA A 79 2.22 -5.01 7.76
N PRO A 80 1.19 -5.86 7.99
CA PRO A 80 -0.19 -5.58 7.59
C PRO A 80 -0.66 -4.22 8.11
N SER A 81 -0.13 -3.77 9.24
CA SER A 81 -0.48 -2.50 9.87
C SER A 81 -0.28 -1.28 8.97
N ARG A 82 0.59 -1.33 7.95
CA ARG A 82 0.84 -0.21 7.03
C ARG A 82 -0.09 -0.16 5.82
N LEU A 83 -0.75 -1.26 5.49
CA LEU A 83 -1.66 -1.36 4.34
C LEU A 83 -3.11 -1.56 4.77
N ASN A 84 -3.34 -1.89 6.05
CA ASN A 84 -4.65 -1.87 6.64
C ASN A 84 -5.29 -0.49 6.48
N PHE A 85 -6.49 -0.49 5.89
CA PHE A 85 -7.36 0.67 5.69
C PHE A 85 -6.98 1.61 4.52
N ALA A 86 -5.99 1.26 3.70
CA ALA A 86 -5.74 1.96 2.44
C ALA A 86 -6.76 1.56 1.37
N ARG A 87 -7.19 2.52 0.55
CA ARG A 87 -7.98 2.25 -0.66
C ARG A 87 -7.14 1.48 -1.68
N ALA A 88 -7.74 0.60 -2.47
CA ALA A 88 -7.02 -0.15 -3.50
C ALA A 88 -6.34 0.78 -4.51
N ALA A 89 -6.99 1.91 -4.85
CA ALA A 89 -6.38 2.95 -5.68
C ALA A 89 -5.15 3.61 -5.04
N HIS A 90 -5.08 3.73 -3.71
CA HIS A 90 -3.91 4.26 -3.02
C HIS A 90 -2.69 3.31 -3.13
N LEU A 91 -2.95 2.00 -3.15
CA LEU A 91 -1.90 0.99 -3.30
C LEU A 91 -1.17 1.09 -4.64
N LEU A 92 -1.79 1.67 -5.67
CA LEU A 92 -1.13 1.92 -6.95
C LEU A 92 0.08 2.87 -6.84
N GLY A 93 0.14 3.73 -5.84
CA GLY A 93 1.30 4.59 -5.56
C GLY A 93 2.39 3.92 -4.71
N VAL A 94 2.04 2.84 -3.99
CA VAL A 94 2.92 2.19 -3.00
C VAL A 94 3.54 0.91 -3.55
N VAL A 95 2.76 0.09 -4.26
CA VAL A 95 3.16 -1.25 -4.67
C VAL A 95 4.20 -1.28 -5.79
N PRO A 96 4.14 -0.44 -6.85
CA PRO A 96 5.12 -0.54 -7.93
C PRO A 96 6.57 -0.32 -7.46
N PRO A 97 6.91 0.69 -6.62
CA PRO A 97 8.25 0.82 -6.07
C PRO A 97 8.73 -0.42 -5.30
N LEU A 98 7.83 -1.09 -4.56
CA LEU A 98 8.15 -2.33 -3.86
C LEU A 98 8.49 -3.46 -4.84
N ILE A 99 7.70 -3.62 -5.90
CA ILE A 99 7.98 -4.60 -6.97
C ILE A 99 9.32 -4.28 -7.65
N ARG A 100 9.65 -3.00 -7.87
CA ARG A 100 10.94 -2.58 -8.45
C ARG A 100 12.11 -2.96 -7.54
N ASP A 101 11.98 -2.81 -6.23
CA ASP A 101 13.01 -3.22 -5.29
C ASP A 101 13.17 -4.74 -5.24
N GLU A 102 12.07 -5.49 -5.34
CA GLU A 102 12.10 -6.95 -5.47
C GLU A 102 12.81 -7.40 -6.76
N ILE A 103 12.53 -6.74 -7.90
CA ILE A 103 13.21 -7.02 -9.18
C ILE A 103 14.72 -6.87 -9.03
N LYS A 104 15.23 -5.82 -8.35
CA LYS A 104 16.67 -5.65 -8.13
C LYS A 104 17.29 -6.81 -7.34
N VAL A 105 16.56 -7.34 -6.35
CA VAL A 105 17.01 -8.51 -5.59
C VAL A 105 17.02 -9.76 -6.47
N LEU A 106 15.97 -9.99 -7.25
CA LEU A 106 15.89 -11.12 -8.18
C LEU A 106 16.99 -11.06 -9.27
N GLU A 107 17.31 -9.87 -9.78
CA GLU A 107 18.41 -9.66 -10.73
C GLU A 107 19.78 -9.98 -10.10
N SER A 108 19.99 -9.57 -8.85
CA SER A 108 21.21 -9.90 -8.10
C SER A 108 21.36 -11.42 -7.94
N LEU A 109 20.28 -12.12 -7.55
CA LEU A 109 20.27 -13.57 -7.41
C LEU A 109 20.44 -14.27 -8.77
N SER A 110 19.83 -13.73 -9.82
CA SER A 110 20.01 -14.23 -11.19
C SER A 110 21.43 -14.06 -11.71
N GLY A 111 22.22 -13.10 -11.20
CA GLY A 111 23.62 -12.97 -11.54
C GLY A 111 24.50 -14.07 -10.93
N ALA A 112 24.10 -14.61 -9.78
CA ALA A 112 24.78 -15.72 -9.11
C ALA A 112 24.37 -17.09 -9.69
N ILE A 113 23.14 -17.21 -10.19
CA ILE A 113 22.60 -18.42 -10.78
C ILE A 113 22.89 -18.45 -12.29
N ALA A 114 23.38 -19.57 -12.81
CA ALA A 114 23.61 -19.73 -14.24
C ALA A 114 22.34 -19.43 -15.08
N VAL A 115 22.40 -18.43 -15.96
CA VAL A 115 21.26 -17.93 -16.75
C VAL A 115 20.66 -19.01 -17.66
N ASP A 116 21.49 -19.93 -18.15
CA ASP A 116 21.13 -21.07 -18.99
C ASP A 116 20.64 -22.29 -18.19
N SER A 117 20.63 -22.22 -16.86
CA SER A 117 20.00 -23.25 -16.03
C SER A 117 18.46 -23.19 -16.14
N PRO A 118 17.76 -24.30 -15.86
CA PRO A 118 16.30 -24.28 -15.79
C PRO A 118 15.76 -23.21 -14.84
N PHE A 119 16.39 -23.04 -13.67
CA PHE A 119 16.01 -22.03 -12.68
C PHE A 119 16.27 -20.60 -13.19
N GLY A 120 17.45 -20.35 -13.77
CA GLY A 120 17.80 -19.06 -14.35
C GLY A 120 16.80 -18.60 -15.43
N ARG A 121 16.33 -19.53 -16.28
CA ARG A 121 15.28 -19.23 -17.26
C ARG A 121 13.94 -18.86 -16.63
N VAL A 122 13.48 -19.63 -15.64
CA VAL A 122 12.22 -19.34 -14.93
C VAL A 122 12.30 -17.99 -14.21
N LEU A 123 13.46 -17.69 -13.60
CA LEU A 123 13.70 -16.44 -12.90
C LEU A 123 13.73 -15.24 -13.87
N ALA A 124 14.34 -15.37 -15.05
CA ALA A 124 14.36 -14.33 -16.08
C ALA A 124 12.95 -14.05 -16.64
N GLU A 125 12.15 -15.09 -16.84
CA GLU A 125 10.74 -14.97 -17.22
C GLU A 125 9.94 -14.24 -16.13
N LEU A 126 10.12 -14.62 -14.86
CA LEU A 126 9.46 -13.97 -13.72
C LEU A 126 9.82 -12.48 -13.64
N ILE A 127 11.10 -12.13 -13.77
CA ILE A 127 11.56 -10.73 -13.78
C ILE A 127 10.87 -9.94 -14.89
N THR A 128 10.72 -10.54 -16.08
CA THR A 128 10.02 -9.91 -17.20
C THR A 128 8.55 -9.65 -16.87
N VAL A 129 7.86 -10.63 -16.29
CA VAL A 129 6.45 -10.50 -15.87
C VAL A 129 6.30 -9.41 -14.82
N LYS A 130 7.14 -9.42 -13.77
CA LYS A 130 7.10 -8.40 -12.70
C LYS A 130 7.36 -6.99 -13.21
N ARG A 131 8.31 -6.81 -14.14
CA ARG A 131 8.55 -5.49 -14.78
C ARG A 131 7.31 -5.00 -15.49
N SER A 132 6.69 -5.86 -16.30
CA SER A 132 5.45 -5.52 -17.00
C SER A 132 4.30 -5.21 -16.03
N GLY A 133 4.20 -5.94 -14.92
CA GLY A 133 3.21 -5.66 -13.87
C GLY A 133 3.43 -4.32 -13.18
N ALA A 134 4.68 -4.00 -12.81
CA ALA A 134 5.03 -2.69 -12.25
C ALA A 134 4.70 -1.54 -13.21
N ASP A 135 5.03 -1.69 -14.50
CA ASP A 135 4.71 -0.70 -15.53
C ASP A 135 3.19 -0.48 -15.67
N GLN A 136 2.39 -1.55 -15.62
CA GLN A 136 0.93 -1.47 -15.69
C GLN A 136 0.32 -0.76 -14.46
N LEU A 137 0.81 -1.08 -13.26
CA LEU A 137 0.35 -0.43 -12.03
C LEU A 137 0.74 1.05 -12.00
N GLU A 138 1.96 1.40 -12.44
CA GLU A 138 2.41 2.79 -12.58
C GLU A 138 1.55 3.57 -13.59
N ALA A 139 1.26 2.98 -14.75
CA ALA A 139 0.41 3.58 -15.76
C ALA A 139 -1.02 3.83 -15.24
N MET A 140 -1.59 2.88 -14.49
CA MET A 140 -2.89 3.05 -13.86
C MET A 140 -2.86 4.14 -12.79
N ASN A 141 -1.80 4.18 -11.96
CA ASN A 141 -1.63 5.23 -10.96
C ASN A 141 -1.60 6.62 -11.62
N GLN A 142 -0.80 6.77 -12.68
CA GLN A 142 -0.69 8.02 -13.41
C GLN A 142 -2.03 8.43 -14.03
N ALA A 143 -2.77 7.50 -14.64
CA ALA A 143 -4.10 7.77 -15.18
C ALA A 143 -5.08 8.24 -14.09
N ASN A 144 -5.04 7.63 -12.90
CA ASN A 144 -5.86 8.03 -11.75
C ASN A 144 -5.50 9.44 -11.25
N VAL A 145 -4.20 9.76 -11.13
CA VAL A 145 -3.73 11.10 -10.76
C VAL A 145 -4.18 12.15 -11.77
N GLU A 146 -4.03 11.87 -13.07
CA GLU A 146 -4.46 12.79 -14.13
C GLU A 146 -5.99 12.98 -14.15
N ALA A 147 -6.76 11.90 -13.95
CA ALA A 147 -8.22 11.97 -13.87
C ALA A 147 -8.67 12.83 -12.69
N ARG A 148 -8.04 12.68 -11.53
CA ARG A 148 -8.29 13.52 -10.33
C ARG A 148 -7.93 14.98 -10.57
N ALA A 149 -6.78 15.26 -11.18
CA ALA A 149 -6.39 16.63 -11.54
C ALA A 149 -7.37 17.29 -12.54
N LYS A 150 -7.90 16.52 -13.50
CA LYS A 150 -8.93 16.99 -14.45
C LYS A 150 -10.29 17.19 -13.77
N ALA A 151 -10.66 16.34 -12.82
CA ALA A 151 -11.89 16.49 -12.03
C ALA A 151 -11.83 17.75 -11.15
N ALA A 152 -10.68 18.00 -10.50
CA ALA A 152 -10.45 19.20 -9.69
C ALA A 152 -10.52 20.51 -10.48
N THR A 153 -10.17 20.49 -11.77
CA THR A 153 -10.19 21.69 -12.64
C THR A 153 -11.51 21.91 -13.39
N SER A 154 -12.37 20.89 -13.49
CA SER A 154 -13.62 20.94 -14.28
C SER A 154 -14.89 21.17 -13.46
N GLY A 155 -14.84 21.16 -12.12
CA GLY A 155 -15.96 21.48 -11.23
C GLY A 155 -17.21 20.59 -11.41
N LYS A 156 -17.12 19.48 -12.15
CA LYS A 156 -18.25 18.60 -12.47
C LYS A 156 -18.02 17.22 -11.86
N ALA A 157 -18.25 17.11 -10.56
CA ALA A 157 -18.40 15.83 -9.87
C ALA A 157 -19.87 15.41 -9.89
N ALA A 158 -20.16 14.28 -10.55
CA ALA A 158 -21.34 13.48 -10.24
C ALA A 158 -21.02 12.66 -8.99
N ALA A 159 -21.83 12.82 -7.94
CA ALA A 159 -21.76 12.05 -6.70
C ALA A 159 -21.99 10.54 -6.96
N PRO A 160 -21.43 9.65 -6.12
CA PRO A 160 -21.99 9.43 -4.80
C PRO A 160 -21.26 10.27 -3.77
N ALA A 161 -21.97 10.62 -2.70
CA ALA A 161 -21.64 11.75 -1.85
C ALA A 161 -20.22 11.72 -1.26
N SER A 162 -19.34 12.60 -1.77
CA SER A 162 -18.38 13.36 -0.97
C SER A 162 -17.83 14.49 -1.84
N THR A 163 -18.28 15.72 -1.61
CA THR A 163 -17.79 16.92 -2.30
C THR A 163 -16.44 17.34 -1.71
N GLY A 164 -15.39 17.29 -2.51
CA GLY A 164 -14.11 17.96 -2.26
C GLY A 164 -13.73 18.83 -3.47
N GLY A 165 -13.12 19.99 -3.20
CA GLY A 165 -12.35 20.73 -4.22
C GLY A 165 -12.91 22.06 -4.72
N ALA A 166 -13.67 22.81 -3.92
CA ALA A 166 -13.58 24.27 -3.97
C ALA A 166 -12.72 24.71 -2.76
N LYS A 167 -12.29 25.98 -2.73
CA LYS A 167 -12.27 26.68 -1.43
C LYS A 167 -13.72 26.74 -0.95
N SER A 168 -14.23 25.61 -0.50
CA SER A 168 -15.50 25.52 0.16
C SER A 168 -15.25 26.17 1.51
N ASP A 169 -16.11 27.10 1.88
CA ASP A 169 -16.27 27.47 3.29
C ASP A 169 -16.76 26.27 4.13
N ASP A 170 -16.93 25.08 3.52
CA ASP A 170 -17.23 23.82 4.18
C ASP A 170 -16.04 23.38 5.06
N PRO A 171 -16.23 23.38 6.39
CA PRO A 171 -15.22 22.96 7.33
C PRO A 171 -14.91 21.46 7.28
N MET A 172 -15.67 20.64 6.54
CA MET A 172 -15.48 19.18 6.41
C MET A 172 -14.65 18.76 5.20
N ALA A 173 -14.15 19.70 4.39
CA ALA A 173 -13.34 19.39 3.20
C ALA A 173 -12.02 18.65 3.52
N PHE A 174 -11.55 18.70 4.78
CA PHE A 174 -10.37 17.94 5.21
C PHE A 174 -10.56 16.41 5.19
N ARG A 175 -11.80 15.91 5.09
CA ARG A 175 -12.07 14.46 5.03
C ARG A 175 -11.81 13.84 3.67
N ASP A 176 -11.36 14.62 2.70
CA ASP A 176 -10.88 14.08 1.43
C ASP A 176 -9.66 13.16 1.69
N ALA A 177 -9.79 11.90 1.28
CA ALA A 177 -8.80 10.85 1.52
C ALA A 177 -7.46 11.13 0.80
N ASP A 178 -7.47 11.95 -0.24
CA ASP A 178 -6.27 12.30 -1.01
C ASP A 178 -5.64 13.63 -0.54
N MET A 179 -6.27 14.34 0.42
CA MET A 179 -5.76 15.62 0.92
C MET A 179 -4.60 15.40 1.91
N PRO A 180 -3.40 15.96 1.63
CA PRO A 180 -2.26 15.84 2.53
C PRO A 180 -2.48 16.61 3.83
N LEU A 181 -1.80 16.18 4.90
CA LEU A 181 -2.04 16.67 6.25
C LEU A 181 -1.85 18.19 6.40
N ASP A 182 -0.86 18.76 5.74
CA ASP A 182 -0.60 20.21 5.75
C ASP A 182 -1.73 21.01 5.11
N GLU A 183 -2.29 20.52 4.01
CA GLU A 183 -3.46 21.11 3.36
C GLU A 183 -4.71 21.00 4.25
N ARG A 184 -4.94 19.82 4.86
CA ARG A 184 -6.04 19.64 5.83
C ARG A 184 -5.97 20.65 6.97
N MET A 185 -4.79 20.87 7.53
CA MET A 185 -4.59 21.82 8.63
C MET A 185 -4.87 23.27 8.23
N THR A 186 -4.69 23.60 6.95
CA THR A 186 -5.02 24.93 6.40
C THR A 186 -6.53 25.13 6.30
N VAL A 187 -7.28 24.10 5.88
CA VAL A 187 -8.75 24.13 5.79
C VAL A 187 -9.38 24.44 7.15
N VAL A 188 -8.86 23.83 8.22
CA VAL A 188 -9.42 23.95 9.57
C VAL A 188 -8.76 25.03 10.43
N GLU A 189 -7.92 25.89 9.87
CA GLU A 189 -7.12 26.86 10.64
C GLU A 189 -7.98 27.76 11.55
N LYS A 190 -9.19 28.11 11.09
CA LYS A 190 -10.16 28.95 11.81
C LYS A 190 -11.18 28.17 12.65
N GLN A 191 -11.13 26.84 12.63
CA GLN A 191 -12.09 26.00 13.34
C GLN A 191 -11.73 25.81 14.81
N ALA A 192 -12.66 25.22 15.56
CA ALA A 192 -12.47 24.83 16.95
C ALA A 192 -11.41 23.74 17.11
N LEU A 193 -10.93 23.55 18.35
CA LEU A 193 -9.80 22.66 18.65
C LEU A 193 -10.12 21.20 18.30
N ASP A 194 -11.33 20.72 18.61
CA ASP A 194 -11.82 19.39 18.24
C ASP A 194 -11.75 19.14 16.72
N MET A 195 -12.19 20.10 15.91
CA MET A 195 -12.10 20.02 14.45
C MET A 195 -10.65 20.03 13.94
N LYS A 196 -9.77 20.82 14.58
CA LYS A 196 -8.34 20.81 14.26
C LYS A 196 -7.67 19.50 14.61
N LEU A 197 -7.99 18.94 15.76
CA LEU A 197 -7.51 17.63 16.19
C LEU A 197 -8.04 16.53 15.26
N TRP A 198 -9.30 16.63 14.83
CA TRP A 198 -9.88 15.68 13.90
C TRP A 198 -9.17 15.70 12.55
N ALA A 199 -8.98 16.88 11.95
CA ALA A 199 -8.27 17.02 10.68
C ALA A 199 -6.80 16.58 10.74
N ALA A 200 -6.20 16.61 11.93
CA ALA A 200 -4.85 16.12 12.16
C ALA A 200 -4.73 14.59 12.10
N MET A 201 -5.83 13.85 12.23
CA MET A 201 -5.86 12.38 12.16
C MET A 201 -5.63 11.89 10.73
N ALA A 202 -5.34 10.59 10.57
CA ALA A 202 -5.11 9.94 9.28
C ALA A 202 -6.35 9.84 8.36
N GLN A 203 -7.55 10.15 8.86
CA GLN A 203 -8.83 10.10 8.12
C GLN A 203 -9.22 8.71 7.58
N THR A 204 -8.70 7.63 8.17
CA THR A 204 -9.05 6.26 7.74
C THR A 204 -10.21 5.65 8.54
N ASP A 205 -10.64 6.29 9.63
CA ASP A 205 -11.65 5.79 10.57
C ASP A 205 -11.46 4.31 10.96
N CYS A 206 -10.19 3.88 11.09
CA CYS A 206 -9.84 2.48 11.30
C CYS A 206 -10.29 1.87 12.63
N THR A 207 -10.66 2.69 13.62
CA THR A 207 -11.05 2.30 14.99
C THR A 207 -10.02 1.53 15.82
N ALA A 208 -8.80 1.33 15.31
CA ALA A 208 -7.76 0.54 15.97
C ALA A 208 -7.33 1.10 17.35
N CYS A 209 -7.55 2.38 17.60
CA CYS A 209 -7.27 3.05 18.88
C CYS A 209 -8.40 2.95 19.92
N GLY A 210 -9.52 2.33 19.55
CA GLY A 210 -10.76 2.27 20.35
C GLY A 210 -11.73 3.44 20.12
N TYR A 211 -11.47 4.30 19.13
CA TYR A 211 -12.29 5.46 18.75
C TYR A 211 -12.33 5.60 17.22
N ASP A 212 -13.40 6.20 16.67
CA ASP A 212 -13.34 6.81 15.35
C ASP A 212 -12.50 8.10 15.36
N CYS A 213 -12.17 8.67 14.19
CA CYS A 213 -11.30 9.84 14.15
C CYS A 213 -11.93 11.06 14.86
N GLU A 214 -13.23 11.26 14.71
CA GLU A 214 -13.98 12.34 15.38
C GLU A 214 -14.03 12.14 16.90
N GLY A 215 -14.38 10.95 17.38
CA GLY A 215 -14.47 10.63 18.79
C GLY A 215 -13.11 10.67 19.49
N TYR A 216 -12.03 10.29 18.82
CA TYR A 216 -10.68 10.44 19.37
C TYR A 216 -10.30 11.92 19.52
N ALA A 217 -10.57 12.73 18.50
CA ALA A 217 -10.33 14.17 18.53
C ALA A 217 -11.13 14.85 19.65
N LYS A 218 -12.42 14.49 19.78
CA LYS A 218 -13.27 14.96 20.87
C LYS A 218 -12.76 14.52 22.25
N ALA A 219 -12.34 13.27 22.39
CA ALA A 219 -11.81 12.76 23.66
C ALA A 219 -10.54 13.48 24.10
N ILE A 220 -9.67 13.84 23.14
CA ILE A 220 -8.49 14.68 23.38
C ILE A 220 -8.91 16.11 23.76
N ALA A 221 -9.80 16.72 22.99
CA ALA A 221 -10.28 18.08 23.23
C ALA A 221 -10.95 18.24 24.61
N ASP A 222 -11.73 17.23 25.01
CA ASP A 222 -12.42 17.18 26.30
C ASP A 222 -11.47 16.76 27.46
N GLY A 223 -10.21 16.41 27.17
CA GLY A 223 -9.20 15.99 28.15
C GLY A 223 -9.40 14.58 28.73
N THR A 224 -10.36 13.82 28.21
CA THR A 224 -10.65 12.45 28.64
C THR A 224 -9.63 11.43 28.12
N GLU A 225 -8.91 11.75 27.04
CA GLU A 225 -7.79 10.97 26.52
C GLU A 225 -6.55 11.85 26.35
N GLY A 226 -5.49 11.55 27.12
CA GLY A 226 -4.22 12.29 27.09
C GLY A 226 -3.15 11.68 26.16
N ARG A 227 -3.34 10.45 25.68
CA ARG A 227 -2.35 9.79 24.82
C ARG A 227 -2.55 10.20 23.37
N LEU A 228 -1.70 11.11 22.89
CA LEU A 228 -1.71 11.63 21.52
C LEU A 228 -1.13 10.66 20.46
N THR A 229 -0.61 9.51 20.87
CA THR A 229 0.09 8.55 20.01
C THR A 229 -0.75 7.35 19.58
N LYS A 230 -2.07 7.36 19.83
CA LYS A 230 -2.92 6.20 19.53
C LYS A 230 -3.29 6.04 18.05
N CYS A 231 -3.12 7.07 17.22
CA CYS A 231 -3.45 7.00 15.81
C CYS A 231 -2.49 6.04 15.10
N VAL A 232 -2.89 4.78 14.93
CA VAL A 232 -2.07 3.72 14.32
C VAL A 232 -1.66 4.05 12.89
N PRO A 233 -2.57 4.41 11.95
CA PRO A 233 -2.19 4.73 10.58
C PRO A 233 -1.48 6.09 10.44
N GLY A 234 -1.66 6.99 11.41
CA GLY A 234 -1.08 8.33 11.37
C GLY A 234 0.29 8.47 12.05
N GLU A 235 0.68 7.47 12.86
CA GLU A 235 1.97 7.34 13.55
C GLU A 235 2.53 8.68 14.11
N ASP A 236 3.83 8.91 13.91
CA ASP A 236 4.54 10.08 14.42
C ASP A 236 4.08 11.39 13.77
N GLU A 237 3.66 11.36 12.51
CA GLU A 237 3.21 12.55 11.77
C GLU A 237 1.99 13.17 12.45
N THR A 238 0.96 12.34 12.69
CA THR A 238 -0.23 12.74 13.44
C THR A 238 0.12 13.16 14.87
N ALA A 239 0.90 12.34 15.59
CA ALA A 239 1.25 12.62 16.98
C ALA A 239 1.97 13.97 17.14
N ASN A 240 2.83 14.35 16.19
CA ASN A 240 3.53 15.63 16.21
C ASN A 240 2.60 16.82 15.98
N VAL A 241 1.61 16.70 15.09
CA VAL A 241 0.61 17.76 14.87
C VAL A 241 -0.31 17.89 16.08
N LEU A 242 -0.80 16.77 16.63
CA LEU A 242 -1.62 16.78 17.84
C LEU A 242 -0.91 17.45 19.02
N LYS A 243 0.38 17.15 19.24
CA LYS A 243 1.20 17.82 20.26
C LYS A 243 1.27 19.34 20.04
N LYS A 244 1.48 19.79 18.80
CA LYS A 244 1.52 21.22 18.45
C LYS A 244 0.18 21.91 18.71
N LEU A 245 -0.93 21.24 18.44
CA LEU A 245 -2.27 21.78 18.67
C LEU A 245 -2.61 21.86 20.16
N MET A 246 -2.17 20.87 20.95
CA MET A 246 -2.39 20.83 22.39
C MET A 246 -1.45 21.74 23.20
N SER A 247 -0.35 22.22 22.60
CA SER A 247 0.61 23.11 23.25
C SER A 247 0.31 24.61 23.08
N LYS A 248 -0.79 24.96 22.39
CA LYS A 248 -1.25 26.35 22.21
C LYS A 248 -2.29 26.72 23.25
#